data_AF-A0A256YSD6-F1
#
_entry.id   AF-A0A256YSD6-F1
#
_cell.length_a   1.000
_cell.length_b   1.000
_cell.length_c   1.000
_cell.angle_alpha   90.00
_cell.angle_beta   90.00
_cell.angle_gamma   90.00
#
_symmetry.space_group_name_H-M   'P 1'
#
loop_
_entity.id
_entity.type
_entity.pdbx_description
1 polymer ?
#
loop_
_entity_poly.entity_id
_entity_poly.type
_entity_poly.pdbx_seq_one_letter_code
_entity_poly.pdbx_strand_id
1 'polypeptide(L)' 'MAAHKASHRTACKVWLEHEGKPVLGKGGAEILQAIEDEGSISKASKKLGMSYRYVWNYLRLMWPASWEIRSTGRRLD' A
#
# COMPACT_ATOMS: atom_id res chain seq x y z
N MET A 1 2.40 29.40 -40.42
CA MET A 1 3.14 29.31 -39.14
C MET A 1 2.34 28.42 -38.19
N ALA A 2 2.60 27.11 -38.19
CA ALA A 2 1.89 26.17 -37.34
C ALA A 2 2.41 26.29 -35.89
N ALA A 3 1.54 26.63 -34.96
CA ALA A 3 1.89 26.68 -33.55
C ALA A 3 2.05 25.24 -33.02
N HIS A 4 3.28 24.87 -32.65
CA HIS A 4 3.54 23.62 -31.95
C HIS A 4 2.88 23.66 -30.57
N LYS A 5 1.79 22.90 -30.39
CA LYS A 5 1.14 22.72 -29.08
C LYS A 5 2.00 21.75 -28.25
N ALA A 6 2.87 22.28 -27.40
CA ALA A 6 3.66 21.47 -26.48
C ALA A 6 2.73 20.79 -25.46
N SER A 7 2.54 19.47 -25.61
CA SER A 7 1.81 18.62 -24.66
C SER A 7 2.69 18.40 -23.43
N HIS A 8 2.41 19.12 -22.34
CA HIS A 8 3.10 18.89 -21.07
C HIS A 8 2.51 17.68 -20.36
N ARG A 9 3.35 16.69 -20.02
CA ARG A 9 2.96 15.54 -19.20
C ARG A 9 3.39 15.81 -17.76
N THR A 10 2.46 16.24 -16.93
CA THR A 10 2.70 16.41 -15.48
C THR A 10 2.60 15.06 -14.78
N ALA A 11 3.65 14.68 -14.06
CA ALA A 11 3.65 13.53 -13.17
C ALA A 11 4.01 14.01 -11.77
N CYS A 12 3.22 13.61 -10.77
CA CYS A 12 3.48 13.86 -9.36
C CYS A 12 3.57 12.52 -8.62
N LYS A 13 4.52 12.44 -7.68
CA LYS A 13 4.67 11.29 -6.78
C LYS A 13 4.08 11.69 -5.44
N VAL A 14 2.99 11.05 -5.05
CA VAL A 14 2.35 11.25 -3.75
C VAL A 14 2.73 10.10 -2.82
N TRP A 15 3.02 10.42 -1.57
CA TRP A 15 3.20 9.45 -0.50
C TRP A 15 2.57 9.98 0.80
N LEU A 16 2.11 9.08 1.65
CA LEU A 16 1.60 9.38 2.97
C LEU A 16 2.66 9.06 4.00
N GLU A 17 2.79 9.95 4.99
CA GLU A 17 3.69 9.79 6.12
C GLU A 17 2.89 9.69 7.43
N HIS A 18 3.42 8.92 8.37
CA HIS A 18 2.92 8.85 9.75
C HIS A 18 4.12 9.05 10.67
N GLU A 19 4.03 10.02 11.59
CA GLU A 19 5.11 10.34 12.54
C GLU A 19 6.48 10.56 11.87
N GLY A 20 6.48 11.23 10.71
CA GLY A 20 7.69 11.51 9.93
C GLY A 20 8.30 10.30 9.22
N LYS A 21 7.59 9.16 9.17
CA LYS A 21 7.99 7.97 8.41
C LYS A 21 7.05 7.74 7.23
N PRO A 22 7.57 7.46 6.02
CA PRO A 22 6.72 7.14 4.88
C PRO A 22 6.03 5.79 5.09
N VAL A 23 4.69 5.78 5.02
CA VAL A 23 3.86 4.60 5.25
C VAL A 23 3.28 4.06 3.96
N LEU A 24 2.75 4.93 3.10
CA LEU A 24 2.06 4.53 1.87
C LEU A 24 2.59 5.30 0.68
N GLY A 25 3.10 4.59 -0.31
CA GLY A 25 3.40 5.13 -1.65
C GLY A 25 2.73 4.29 -2.72
N LYS A 26 3.02 4.57 -3.99
CA LYS A 26 2.45 3.85 -5.13
C LYS A 26 2.51 2.32 -4.99
N GLY A 27 3.68 1.75 -4.70
CA GLY A 27 3.82 0.29 -4.57
C GLY A 27 3.04 -0.30 -3.39
N GLY A 28 2.89 0.47 -2.31
CA GLY A 28 2.08 0.08 -1.17
C GLY A 28 0.58 0.10 -1.47
N ALA A 29 0.14 1.11 -2.22
CA ALA A 29 -1.23 1.19 -2.72
C ALA A 29 -1.55 0.03 -3.67
N GLU A 30 -0.62 -0.35 -4.55
CA GLU A 30 -0.77 -1.52 -5.44
C GLU A 30 -0.91 -2.83 -4.65
N ILE A 31 -0.15 -2.99 -3.57
CA ILE A 31 -0.28 -4.14 -2.66
C ILE A 31 -1.66 -4.18 -2.03
N LEU A 32 -2.13 -3.07 -1.47
CA LEU A 32 -3.44 -2.99 -0.84
C LEU A 32 -4.57 -3.27 -1.83
N GLN A 33 -4.51 -2.66 -3.01
CA GLN A 33 -5.51 -2.87 -4.06
C GLN A 33 -5.55 -4.34 -4.50
N ALA A 34 -4.39 -4.97 -4.69
CA ALA A 34 -4.35 -6.38 -5.06
C ALA A 34 -4.92 -7.30 -3.96
N ILE A 35 -4.74 -6.95 -2.69
CA ILE A 35 -5.33 -7.71 -1.57
C ILE A 35 -6.84 -7.54 -1.54
N GLU A 36 -7.34 -6.32 -1.75
CA GLU A 36 -8.77 -6.02 -1.85
C GLU A 36 -9.42 -6.78 -3.01
N ASP A 37 -8.82 -6.72 -4.21
CA ASP A 37 -9.32 -7.39 -5.41
C ASP A 37 -9.35 -8.92 -5.27
N GLU A 38 -8.29 -9.51 -4.71
CA GLU A 38 -8.13 -10.97 -4.65
C GLU A 38 -8.73 -11.61 -3.39
N GLY A 39 -9.01 -10.80 -2.35
CA GLY A 39 -9.44 -11.26 -1.03
C GLY A 39 -8.42 -12.16 -0.32
N SER A 40 -7.17 -12.20 -0.79
CA SER A 40 -6.15 -13.13 -0.31
C SER A 40 -4.74 -12.60 -0.53
N ILE A 41 -3.95 -12.58 0.54
CA ILE A 41 -2.55 -12.14 0.53
C ILE A 41 -1.70 -13.03 -0.39
N SER A 42 -1.95 -14.34 -0.41
CA SER A 42 -1.19 -15.28 -1.22
C SER A 42 -1.50 -15.16 -2.72
N LYS A 43 -2.75 -14.81 -3.07
CA LYS A 43 -3.13 -14.50 -4.46
C LYS A 43 -2.58 -13.14 -4.89
N ALA A 44 -2.71 -12.12 -4.03
CA ALA A 44 -2.15 -10.79 -4.28
C ALA A 44 -0.64 -10.83 -4.50
N SER A 45 0.10 -11.59 -3.67
CA SER A 45 1.55 -11.75 -3.85
C SER A 45 1.90 -12.40 -5.20
N LYS A 46 1.15 -13.42 -5.62
CA LYS A 46 1.33 -14.06 -6.93
C LYS A 46 1.00 -13.12 -8.08
N LYS A 47 -0.11 -12.37 -7.99
CA LYS A 47 -0.55 -11.39 -8.99
C LYS A 47 0.49 -10.29 -9.19
N LEU A 48 1.10 -9.82 -8.11
CA LEU A 48 2.12 -8.77 -8.14
C LEU A 48 3.54 -9.30 -8.42
N GLY A 49 3.73 -10.61 -8.56
CA GLY A 49 5.07 -11.20 -8.72
C GLY A 49 5.98 -11.00 -7.49
N MET A 50 5.39 -10.75 -6.32
CA MET A 50 6.10 -10.49 -5.07
C MET A 50 6.11 -11.74 -4.19
N SER A 51 7.14 -11.89 -3.36
CA SER A 51 7.13 -12.96 -2.36
C SER A 51 6.03 -12.69 -1.32
N TYR A 52 5.39 -13.76 -0.83
CA TYR A 52 4.41 -13.66 0.26
C TYR A 52 5.00 -12.92 1.47
N ARG A 53 6.24 -13.23 1.85
CA ARG A 53 6.95 -12.59 2.97
C ARG A 53 7.09 -11.09 2.78
N TYR A 54 7.33 -10.62 1.57
CA TYR A 54 7.42 -9.19 1.27
C TYR A 54 6.08 -8.49 1.50
N VAL A 55 5.01 -9.02 0.92
CA VAL A 55 3.65 -8.47 1.08
C VAL A 55 3.22 -8.51 2.54
N TRP A 56 3.49 -9.61 3.24
CA TRP A 56 3.19 -9.74 4.67
C TRP A 56 3.96 -8.73 5.54
N ASN A 57 5.26 -8.57 5.29
CA ASN A 57 6.07 -7.57 5.98
C ASN A 57 5.56 -6.15 5.72
N TYR A 58 5.11 -5.86 4.49
CA TYR A 58 4.51 -4.57 4.16
C TYR A 58 3.26 -4.31 5.01
N LEU A 59 2.37 -5.29 5.15
CA LEU A 59 1.19 -5.18 6.01
C LEU A 59 1.55 -4.95 7.48
N ARG A 60 2.59 -5.63 8.00
CA ARG A 60 3.06 -5.45 9.39
C ARG A 60 3.65 -4.06 9.65
N LEU A 61 4.17 -3.37 8.63
CA LEU A 61 4.63 -1.99 8.77
C LEU A 61 3.45 -1.03 8.89
N MET A 62 2.32 -1.33 8.23
CA MET A 62 1.15 -0.46 8.19
C MET A 62 0.20 -0.69 9.39
N TRP A 63 0.14 -1.93 9.88
CA TRP A 63 -0.58 -2.29 11.09
C TRP A 63 0.40 -2.28 12.27
N PRO A 64 0.54 -1.18 13.02
CA PRO A 64 1.30 -1.25 14.26
C PRO A 64 0.68 -2.32 15.15
N ALA A 65 1.49 -3.07 15.91
CA ALA A 65 0.99 -4.13 16.80
C ALA A 65 -0.14 -3.66 17.74
N SER A 66 -0.20 -2.36 18.04
CA SER A 66 -1.27 -1.72 18.79
C SER A 66 -2.66 -1.87 18.15
N TRP A 67 -2.76 -1.95 16.82
CA TRP A 67 -4.03 -2.10 16.12
C TRP A 67 -4.56 -3.54 16.27
N GLU A 68 -3.71 -4.55 16.54
CA GLU A 68 -4.09 -5.98 16.69
C GLU A 68 -4.86 -6.21 17.99
N ILE A 69 -4.56 -5.39 18.99
CA ILE A 69 -5.27 -5.30 20.27
C ILE A 69 -6.70 -4.76 20.06
N ARG A 70 -6.94 -3.95 19.02
CA ARG A 70 -8.24 -3.31 18.77
C ARG A 70 -9.17 -4.13 17.87
N SER A 71 -8.64 -4.96 16.97
CA SER A 71 -9.43 -5.77 16.02
C SER A 71 -9.89 -7.10 16.60
N THR A 72 -9.13 -7.63 17.55
CA THR A 72 -9.53 -8.81 18.33
C THR A 72 -10.28 -8.26 19.53
N GLY A 73 -11.60 -8.47 19.62
CA GLY A 73 -12.45 -7.94 20.69
C GLY A 73 -12.17 -8.50 22.09
N ARG A 74 -10.91 -8.65 22.50
CA ARG A 74 -10.53 -8.84 23.89
C ARG A 74 -10.49 -7.47 24.55
N ARG A 75 -11.66 -7.13 25.12
CA ARG A 75 -11.77 -6.25 26.29
C ARG A 75 -10.65 -6.69 27.27
N LEU A 76 -9.74 -5.78 27.59
CA LEU A 76 -8.76 -6.01 28.64
C LEU A 76 -9.52 -5.85 29.97
N ASP A 77 -10.00 -6.96 30.51
CA ASP A 77 -10.14 -7.18 31.95
C ASP A 77 -8.91 -7.93 32.48
#